data_AF-A0A7C2LKJ3-F1
#
_entry.id   AF-A0A7C2LKJ3-F1
#
_cell.length_a   1.000
_cell.length_b   1.000
_cell.length_c   1.000
_cell.angle_alpha   90.00
_cell.angle_beta   90.00
_cell.angle_gamma   90.00
#
_symmetry.space_group_name_H-M   'P 1'
#
loop_
_entity.id
_entity.type
_entity.pdbx_description
1 polymer ?
#
loop_
_entity_poly.entity_id
_entity_poly.type
_entity_poly.pdbx_seq_one_letter_code
_entity_poly.pdbx_strand_id
1 'polypeptide(L)'
;MHMKTRLLLLVILILTVGELGADTNVLPGYDGLFQGNFRLHPMLLERKTTEELGFLRNEIFARYGREFKTPAYREYFAKKPWYRVKASYSDNMLTPVDHENIAMILSFERPSRNEDAVRRLVLDRIEYTGDGETVVFSDETYLMWYHG
;
A
#
# COMPACT_ATOMS: atom_id res chain seq x y z
N MET A 1 -52.62 11.25 -1.68
CA MET A 1 -51.65 11.60 -2.74
C MET A 1 -50.24 11.33 -2.22
N HIS A 2 -49.52 10.43 -2.88
CA HIS A 2 -48.26 9.82 -2.43
C HIS A 2 -47.11 10.81 -2.26
N MET A 3 -46.50 10.82 -1.07
CA MET A 3 -45.16 11.39 -0.88
C MET A 3 -44.33 10.47 0.02
N LYS A 4 -44.28 9.18 -0.34
CA LYS A 4 -43.48 8.13 0.33
C LYS A 4 -42.46 7.55 -0.65
N THR A 5 -41.49 8.34 -1.13
CA THR A 5 -40.35 7.76 -1.89
C THR A 5 -39.09 8.64 -1.99
N ARG A 6 -39.08 9.87 -1.47
CA ARG A 6 -37.92 10.77 -1.67
C ARG A 6 -36.93 10.87 -0.52
N LEU A 7 -37.24 10.29 0.65
CA LEU A 7 -36.31 10.28 1.79
C LEU A 7 -35.42 9.02 1.84
N LEU A 8 -35.82 7.92 1.19
CA LEU A 8 -35.01 6.69 1.18
C LEU A 8 -33.83 6.77 0.20
N LEU A 9 -33.96 7.56 -0.88
CA LEU A 9 -32.89 7.73 -1.87
C LEU A 9 -31.72 8.60 -1.36
N LEU A 10 -31.96 9.49 -0.40
CA LEU A 10 -30.89 10.34 0.13
C LEU A 10 -30.00 9.60 1.15
N VAL A 11 -30.56 8.60 1.87
CA VAL A 11 -29.77 7.74 2.77
C VAL A 11 -28.92 6.74 1.98
N ILE A 12 -29.38 6.32 0.80
CA ILE A 12 -28.61 5.43 -0.08
C ILE A 12 -27.52 6.19 -0.85
N LEU A 13 -27.70 7.49 -1.14
CA LEU A 13 -26.71 8.29 -1.86
C LEU A 13 -25.48 8.67 -1.01
N ILE A 14 -25.60 8.61 0.33
CA ILE A 14 -24.45 8.84 1.25
C ILE A 14 -23.64 7.54 1.45
N LEU A 15 -24.14 6.37 1.04
CA LEU A 15 -23.41 5.11 1.16
C LEU A 15 -22.35 4.88 0.05
N THR A 16 -22.22 5.79 -0.92
CA THR A 16 -21.18 5.72 -1.96
C THR A 16 -20.08 6.78 -1.78
N VAL A 17 -19.78 7.16 -0.54
CA VAL A 17 -18.48 7.78 -0.22
C VAL A 17 -17.56 6.67 0.23
N GLY A 18 -16.87 6.06 -0.74
CA GLY A 18 -15.78 5.12 -0.54
C GLY A 18 -16.14 3.90 0.30
N GLU A 19 -16.37 2.76 -0.35
CA GLU A 19 -15.88 1.52 0.25
C GLU A 19 -14.39 1.74 0.54
N LEU A 20 -14.07 2.11 1.79
CA LEU A 20 -12.80 1.77 2.40
C LEU A 20 -12.79 0.25 2.37
N GLY A 21 -12.39 -0.31 1.22
CA GLY A 21 -12.29 -1.74 1.01
C GLY A 21 -11.30 -2.25 2.01
N ALA A 22 -11.81 -2.69 3.17
CA ALA A 22 -11.06 -3.47 4.11
C ALA A 22 -10.47 -4.61 3.31
N ASP A 23 -9.15 -4.74 3.36
CA ASP A 23 -8.43 -5.76 2.63
C ASP A 23 -8.84 -7.15 3.13
N THR A 24 -9.88 -7.71 2.53
CA THR A 24 -10.53 -8.95 3.00
C THR A 24 -9.66 -10.18 2.77
N ASN A 25 -8.57 -10.04 2.03
CA ASN A 25 -7.72 -11.17 1.63
C ASN A 25 -6.51 -11.35 2.55
N VAL A 26 -6.21 -10.36 3.41
CA VAL A 26 -5.12 -10.39 4.38
C VAL A 26 -5.33 -11.48 5.44
N LEU A 27 -4.22 -12.04 5.89
CA LEU A 27 -4.17 -13.04 6.94
C LEU A 27 -4.73 -12.48 8.26
N PRO A 28 -5.59 -13.25 8.96
CA PRO A 28 -6.07 -12.85 10.28
C PRO A 28 -4.92 -12.56 11.24
N GLY A 29 -5.01 -11.45 11.96
CA GLY A 29 -4.00 -11.02 12.93
C GLY A 29 -2.73 -10.42 12.33
N TYR A 30 -2.72 -10.10 11.03
CA TYR A 30 -1.62 -9.34 10.43
C TYR A 30 -1.37 -8.04 11.20
N ASP A 31 -0.13 -7.87 11.70
CA ASP A 31 0.31 -6.75 12.53
C ASP A 31 1.46 -5.93 11.91
N GLY A 32 1.69 -6.12 10.61
CA GLY A 32 2.80 -5.48 9.90
C GLY A 32 2.54 -4.04 9.45
N LEU A 33 3.47 -3.50 8.66
CA LEU A 33 3.47 -2.08 8.27
C LEU A 33 2.27 -1.69 7.39
N PHE A 34 1.82 -2.60 6.54
CA PHE A 34 0.85 -2.29 5.49
C PHE A 34 -0.62 -2.33 5.97
N GLN A 35 -0.86 -2.33 7.28
CA GLN A 35 -2.23 -2.32 7.81
C GLN A 35 -3.08 -1.18 7.22
N GLY A 36 -4.34 -1.50 6.90
CA GLY A 36 -5.30 -0.49 6.43
C GLY A 36 -4.96 0.15 5.09
N ASN A 37 -4.34 -0.61 4.17
CA ASN A 37 -3.87 -0.09 2.87
C ASN A 37 -2.91 1.10 3.03
N PHE A 38 -1.96 0.98 3.97
CA PHE A 38 -0.95 2.01 4.19
C PHE A 38 -0.16 2.29 2.90
N ARG A 39 -0.15 3.56 2.47
CA ARG A 39 0.67 4.04 1.36
C ARG A 39 2.03 4.47 1.88
N LEU A 40 3.09 3.98 1.26
CA LEU A 40 4.46 4.33 1.62
C LEU A 40 4.77 5.78 1.27
N HIS A 41 5.46 6.45 2.18
CA HIS A 41 6.14 7.70 1.89
C HIS A 41 7.60 7.42 1.49
N PRO A 42 8.15 8.05 0.43
CA PRO A 42 9.52 7.82 -0.04
C PRO A 42 10.61 7.94 1.03
N MET A 43 10.47 8.86 2.00
CA MET A 43 11.43 9.02 3.11
C MET A 43 11.59 7.74 3.96
N LEU A 44 10.56 6.89 4.04
CA LEU A 44 10.67 5.63 4.78
C LEU A 44 11.62 4.63 4.11
N LEU A 45 11.89 4.82 2.82
CA LEU A 45 12.73 3.93 2.01
C LEU A 45 14.15 4.44 1.84
N GLU A 46 14.36 5.76 1.97
CA GLU A 46 15.63 6.43 1.65
C GLU A 46 16.85 5.82 2.34
N ARG A 47 16.69 5.48 3.63
CA ARG A 47 17.78 4.97 4.48
C ARG A 47 17.82 3.44 4.57
N LYS A 48 16.98 2.73 3.81
CA LYS A 48 16.95 1.26 3.80
C LYS A 48 17.97 0.69 2.82
N THR A 49 18.62 -0.37 3.23
CA THR A 49 19.46 -1.20 2.36
C THR A 49 18.61 -1.96 1.34
N THR A 50 19.20 -2.41 0.23
CA THR A 50 18.52 -3.25 -0.77
C THR A 50 17.92 -4.52 -0.15
N GLU A 51 18.57 -5.08 0.87
CA GLU A 51 18.07 -6.25 1.60
C GLU A 51 16.80 -5.92 2.40
N GLU A 52 16.82 -4.83 3.18
CA GLU A 52 15.64 -4.38 3.95
C GLU A 52 14.46 -4.03 3.04
N LEU A 53 14.73 -3.41 1.89
CA LEU A 53 13.71 -3.14 0.88
C LEU A 53 13.11 -4.44 0.33
N GLY A 54 13.96 -5.45 0.08
CA GLY A 54 13.51 -6.79 -0.31
C GLY A 54 12.58 -7.43 0.72
N PHE A 55 12.90 -7.35 2.02
CA PHE A 55 12.00 -7.83 3.07
C PHE A 55 10.70 -7.04 3.12
N LEU A 56 10.77 -5.71 3.02
CA LEU A 56 9.60 -4.83 3.02
C LEU A 56 8.65 -5.16 1.85
N ARG A 57 9.18 -5.30 0.64
CA ARG A 57 8.40 -5.71 -0.53
C ARG A 57 7.79 -7.10 -0.36
N ASN A 58 8.54 -8.03 0.24
CA ASN A 58 8.01 -9.37 0.47
C ASN A 58 6.97 -9.44 1.58
N GLU A 59 6.92 -8.49 2.51
CA GLU A 59 5.86 -8.41 3.52
C GLU A 59 4.49 -8.16 2.87
N ILE A 60 4.44 -7.35 1.82
CA ILE A 60 3.23 -7.10 1.02
C ILE A 60 2.65 -8.40 0.49
N PHE A 61 3.47 -9.35 0.03
CA PHE A 61 2.96 -10.65 -0.41
C PHE A 61 2.71 -11.61 0.76
N ALA A 62 3.52 -11.52 1.82
CA ALA A 62 3.42 -12.38 2.99
C ALA A 62 2.08 -12.21 3.73
N ARG A 63 1.56 -10.97 3.81
CA ARG A 63 0.26 -10.69 4.45
C ARG A 63 -0.92 -11.38 3.76
N TYR A 64 -0.76 -11.82 2.52
CA TYR A 64 -1.74 -12.62 1.77
C TYR A 64 -1.44 -14.13 1.78
N GLY A 65 -0.36 -14.56 2.44
CA GLY A 65 0.02 -15.97 2.57
C GLY A 65 0.84 -16.54 1.41
N ARG A 66 1.59 -15.71 0.67
CA ARG A 66 2.51 -16.17 -0.37
C ARG A 66 3.54 -17.14 0.19
N GLU A 67 3.75 -18.30 -0.46
CA GLU A 67 4.85 -19.20 -0.12
C GLU A 67 6.20 -18.69 -0.65
N PHE A 68 7.22 -18.62 0.21
CA PHE A 68 8.57 -18.19 -0.20
C PHE A 68 9.52 -19.37 -0.45
N LYS A 69 10.13 -19.38 -1.64
CA LYS A 69 11.18 -20.37 -2.00
C LYS A 69 12.58 -19.92 -1.56
N THR A 70 12.84 -18.61 -1.56
CA THR A 70 14.08 -18.03 -1.03
C THR A 70 14.21 -18.31 0.47
N PRO A 71 15.31 -18.94 0.95
CA PRO A 71 15.47 -19.30 2.36
C PRO A 71 15.33 -18.12 3.32
N ALA A 72 15.99 -16.99 3.03
CA ALA A 72 15.97 -15.80 3.89
C ALA A 72 14.53 -15.30 4.17
N TYR A 73 13.70 -15.17 3.13
CA TYR A 73 12.30 -14.74 3.30
C TYR A 73 11.46 -15.78 4.01
N ARG A 74 11.62 -17.07 3.66
CA ARG A 74 10.89 -18.16 4.31
C ARG A 74 11.17 -18.19 5.81
N GLU A 75 12.44 -18.13 6.21
CA GLU A 75 12.86 -18.17 7.61
C GLU A 75 12.44 -16.91 8.39
N TYR A 76 12.50 -15.75 7.74
CA TYR A 76 12.06 -14.49 8.34
C TYR A 76 10.55 -14.48 8.61
N PHE A 77 9.72 -14.77 7.60
CA PHE A 77 8.27 -14.73 7.74
C PHE A 77 7.73 -15.89 8.56
N ALA A 78 8.37 -17.06 8.57
CA ALA A 78 7.99 -18.17 9.46
C ALA A 78 8.03 -17.82 10.96
N LYS A 79 8.81 -16.80 11.35
CA LYS A 79 8.87 -16.29 12.73
C LYS A 79 7.75 -15.31 13.07
N LYS A 80 6.98 -14.84 12.08
CA LYS A 80 5.86 -13.91 12.30
C LYS A 80 4.63 -14.68 12.77
N PRO A 81 4.00 -14.30 13.90
CA PRO A 81 2.88 -15.07 14.47
C PRO A 81 1.68 -15.17 13.52
N TRP A 82 1.44 -14.12 12.73
CA TRP A 82 0.35 -14.01 11.75
C TRP A 82 0.61 -14.71 10.41
N TYR A 83 1.86 -15.02 10.07
CA TYR A 83 2.18 -15.54 8.74
C TYR A 83 1.83 -17.02 8.61
N ARG A 84 1.01 -17.35 7.62
CA ARG A 84 0.65 -18.72 7.24
C ARG A 84 0.56 -18.80 5.72
N VAL A 85 1.12 -19.86 5.14
CA VAL A 85 1.02 -20.10 3.69
C VAL A 85 -0.43 -20.43 3.33
N LYS A 86 -0.97 -19.74 2.33
CA LYS A 86 -2.30 -20.03 1.75
C LYS A 86 -2.10 -20.68 0.39
N ALA A 87 -2.54 -21.92 0.24
CA ALA A 87 -2.49 -22.62 -1.05
C ALA A 87 -3.28 -21.89 -2.15
N SER A 88 -4.28 -21.10 -1.77
CA SER A 88 -5.09 -20.27 -2.67
C SER A 88 -4.47 -18.92 -3.00
N TYR A 89 -3.27 -18.60 -2.49
CA TYR A 89 -2.60 -17.33 -2.77
C TYR A 89 -2.48 -17.07 -4.27
N SER A 90 -2.75 -15.83 -4.67
CA SER A 90 -2.54 -15.31 -6.02
C SER A 90 -2.18 -13.83 -5.93
N ASP A 91 -1.31 -13.35 -6.83
CA ASP A 91 -0.98 -11.92 -6.93
C ASP A 91 -2.22 -11.06 -7.28
N ASN A 92 -3.31 -11.66 -7.77
CA ASN A 92 -4.59 -10.97 -7.99
C ASN A 92 -5.28 -10.55 -6.68
N MET A 93 -4.79 -11.00 -5.51
CA MET A 93 -5.28 -10.56 -4.21
C MET A 93 -4.73 -9.18 -3.81
N LEU A 94 -3.68 -8.72 -4.48
CA LEU A 94 -3.04 -7.44 -4.21
C LEU A 94 -3.99 -6.29 -4.56
N THR A 95 -4.02 -5.29 -3.70
CA THR A 95 -4.76 -4.06 -3.91
C THR A 95 -3.99 -3.12 -4.86
N PRO A 96 -4.64 -2.10 -5.45
CA PRO A 96 -3.93 -1.04 -6.16
C PRO A 96 -2.81 -0.40 -5.32
N VAL A 97 -3.06 -0.17 -4.03
CA VAL A 97 -2.08 0.38 -3.09
C VAL A 97 -0.87 -0.54 -2.90
N ASP A 98 -1.06 -1.85 -2.92
CA ASP A 98 0.06 -2.79 -2.88
C ASP A 98 0.94 -2.65 -4.12
N HIS A 99 0.33 -2.50 -5.29
CA HIS A 99 1.07 -2.31 -6.53
C HIS A 99 1.85 -0.99 -6.52
N GLU A 100 1.24 0.11 -6.05
CA GLU A 100 1.92 1.41 -5.84
C GLU A 100 3.13 1.25 -4.92
N ASN A 101 2.95 0.60 -3.76
CA ASN A 101 4.01 0.37 -2.79
C ASN A 101 5.13 -0.52 -3.35
N ILE A 102 4.78 -1.61 -4.05
CA ILE A 102 5.76 -2.51 -4.68
C ILE A 102 6.60 -1.74 -5.70
N ALA A 103 5.96 -0.92 -6.54
CA ALA A 103 6.64 -0.11 -7.55
C ALA A 103 7.61 0.89 -6.88
N MET A 104 7.16 1.59 -5.83
CA MET A 104 8.00 2.50 -5.07
C MET A 104 9.18 1.79 -4.42
N ILE A 105 8.97 0.62 -3.81
CA ILE A 105 10.09 -0.13 -3.21
C ILE A 105 11.10 -0.58 -4.29
N LEU A 106 10.62 -1.07 -5.44
CA LEU A 106 11.48 -1.52 -6.53
C LEU A 106 12.36 -0.39 -7.07
N SER A 107 11.85 0.84 -7.17
CA SER A 107 12.64 1.99 -7.62
C SER A 107 13.75 2.37 -6.65
N PHE A 108 13.65 1.96 -5.37
CA PHE A 108 14.71 2.10 -4.38
C PHE A 108 15.65 0.87 -4.35
N GLU A 109 15.16 -0.33 -4.64
CA GLU A 109 15.97 -1.57 -4.68
C GLU A 109 16.93 -1.62 -5.88
N ARG A 110 16.43 -1.25 -7.05
CA ARG A 110 17.12 -1.39 -8.34
C ARG A 110 16.87 -0.14 -9.19
N PRO A 111 17.47 1.00 -8.81
CA PRO A 111 17.26 2.22 -9.55
C PRO A 111 17.65 2.03 -11.02
N SER A 112 16.68 2.17 -11.92
CA SER A 112 16.98 2.33 -13.35
C SER A 112 17.46 3.77 -13.60
N ARG A 113 18.19 4.02 -14.70
CA ARG A 113 18.70 5.37 -15.01
C ARG A 113 17.59 6.44 -15.09
N ASN A 114 16.36 6.05 -15.44
CA ASN A 114 15.19 6.93 -15.44
C ASN A 114 14.56 7.05 -14.05
N GLU A 115 14.49 5.97 -13.28
CA GLU A 115 13.98 5.98 -11.91
C GLU A 115 14.91 6.67 -10.92
N ASP A 116 16.23 6.70 -11.17
CA ASP A 116 17.19 7.52 -10.43
C ASP A 116 16.85 9.01 -10.56
N ALA A 117 16.46 9.44 -11.76
CA ALA A 117 16.05 10.81 -12.02
C ALA A 117 14.72 11.11 -11.32
N VAL A 118 13.74 10.21 -11.39
CA VAL A 118 12.46 10.34 -10.68
C VAL A 118 12.66 10.30 -9.16
N ARG A 119 13.49 9.40 -8.64
CA ARG A 119 13.85 9.31 -7.22
C ARG A 119 14.50 10.61 -6.74
N ARG A 120 15.48 11.14 -7.48
CA ARG A 120 16.07 12.45 -7.16
C ARG A 120 15.01 13.54 -7.22
N LEU A 121 14.15 13.55 -8.22
CA LEU A 121 13.07 14.54 -8.33
C LEU A 121 12.04 14.41 -7.20
N VAL A 122 11.71 13.21 -6.71
CA VAL A 122 10.78 13.00 -5.60
C VAL A 122 11.40 13.34 -4.24
N LEU A 123 12.71 13.11 -4.08
CA LEU A 123 13.45 13.50 -2.86
C LEU A 123 13.78 15.00 -2.84
N ASP A 124 13.94 15.62 -4.01
CA ASP A 124 14.32 17.04 -4.18
C ASP A 124 13.10 17.94 -4.45
N ARG A 125 11.98 17.37 -4.90
CA ARG A 125 10.72 18.05 -5.18
C ARG A 125 9.57 17.24 -4.57
N ILE A 126 8.75 17.99 -3.85
CA ILE A 126 7.60 17.64 -3.04
C ILE A 126 6.47 16.94 -3.85
N GLU A 127 6.69 16.42 -5.07
CA GLU A 127 5.61 15.99 -5.97
C GLU A 127 5.93 14.70 -6.75
N TYR A 128 5.03 13.73 -6.71
CA TYR A 128 5.00 12.53 -7.56
C TYR A 128 3.82 12.60 -8.53
N THR A 129 3.94 12.14 -9.77
CA THR A 129 2.79 11.98 -10.69
C THR A 129 2.81 10.59 -11.33
N GLY A 130 1.76 9.80 -11.09
CA GLY A 130 1.53 8.46 -11.65
C GLY A 130 0.03 8.26 -11.89
N ASP A 131 -0.34 7.52 -12.94
CA ASP A 131 -1.73 7.24 -13.33
C ASP A 131 -2.64 8.48 -13.55
N GLY A 132 -2.04 9.64 -13.82
CA GLY A 132 -2.76 10.89 -14.05
C GLY A 132 -3.05 11.70 -12.79
N GLU A 133 -2.56 11.27 -11.63
CA GLU A 133 -2.70 11.98 -10.36
C GLU A 133 -1.36 12.53 -9.87
N THR A 134 -1.35 13.78 -9.41
CA THR A 134 -0.19 14.42 -8.78
C THR A 134 -0.35 14.40 -7.26
N VAL A 135 0.57 13.72 -6.58
CA VAL A 135 0.63 13.64 -5.11
C VAL A 135 1.72 14.59 -4.61
N VAL A 136 1.31 15.60 -3.83
CA VAL A 136 2.20 16.58 -3.22
C VAL A 136 2.48 16.19 -1.76
N PHE A 137 3.73 15.95 -1.41
CA PHE A 137 4.18 15.57 -0.07
C PHE A 137 4.89 16.73 0.62
N SER A 138 4.14 17.76 1.02
CA SER A 138 4.72 18.89 1.77
C SER A 138 5.28 18.38 3.09
N ASP A 139 6.58 18.55 3.24
CA ASP A 139 7.29 18.25 4.48
C ASP A 139 6.64 19.05 5.63
N GLU A 140 6.71 18.46 6.82
CA GLU A 140 6.18 18.95 8.10
C GLU A 140 4.73 18.58 8.46
N THR A 141 4.64 17.52 9.26
CA THR A 141 3.78 17.42 10.46
C THR A 141 2.26 17.31 10.26
N TYR A 142 1.71 16.21 10.78
CA TYR A 142 0.34 16.03 11.28
C TYR A 142 -0.56 17.29 11.21
N LEU A 143 -1.61 17.31 10.36
CA LEU A 143 -3.02 17.55 10.74
C LEU A 143 -3.95 17.98 9.59
N MET A 144 -5.14 17.35 9.61
CA MET A 144 -6.48 17.89 9.34
C MET A 144 -6.97 17.95 7.88
N TRP A 145 -8.06 17.21 7.66
CA TRP A 145 -9.01 17.36 6.56
C TRP A 145 -9.34 18.83 6.30
N TYR A 146 -9.11 19.30 5.08
CA TYR A 146 -9.79 20.48 4.56
C TYR A 146 -10.95 20.02 3.68
N HIS A 147 -12.18 20.15 4.19
CA HIS A 147 -13.32 20.41 3.33
C HIS A 147 -13.25 21.89 2.92
N GLY A 148 -13.43 22.17 1.62
CA GLY A 148 -13.54 23.53 1.09
C GLY A 148 -14.80 24.26 1.51
#